data_AF-A0A1A8ZGC2-F1
#
_entry.id   AF-A0A1A8ZGC2-F1
#
_cell.length_a   1.000
_cell.length_b   1.000
_cell.length_c   1.000
_cell.angle_alpha   90.00
_cell.angle_beta   90.00
_cell.angle_gamma   90.00
#
_symmetry.space_group_name_H-M   'P 1'
#
loop_
_entity.id
_entity.type
_entity.pdbx_description
1 polymer ?
#
loop_
_entity_poly.entity_id
_entity_poly.type
_entity_poly.pdbx_seq_one_letter_code
_entity_poly.pdbx_strand_id
1 'polypeptide(L)'
;MPTSTDRAGGRPGRFTAGLLVLAAVLTTLTAAAAPVTAAPVGVPVLARVDLGEPGSVLVVPGRPGRNLVRVPDVGWRVGGTADRLLPATARPGTDGAWATLDLAPGQREIWVGRAGRSVAVAVPVGTGPRAADELTGPDGPECATAVLGRLAAGRREPVTSCPAQRLAVPDRAALVAAIRFVAGRGVDTITLVGDDSPRSREATAAVTAEAGRHGLTVSATGGGPLVVVAGWELARRTLADVAAGRRAAPAGAYLAPWLLHAPLLDQPVGQVLALAFGPIEPGPQRYLGALAALAPDVPPSAGGYDAYLTATGGHLTGPVRLYAAARITVPGDVGGHAGHHGTAWLPGGTVTPVTNALDAG
;
A
#
# COMPACT_ATOMS: atom_id res chain seq x y z
N MET A 1 -41.01 55.40 33.62
CA MET A 1 -42.10 56.13 34.29
C MET A 1 -43.29 56.09 33.35
N PRO A 2 -44.44 55.53 33.75
CA PRO A 2 -45.22 56.00 34.89
C PRO A 2 -45.49 54.96 36.00
N THR A 3 -45.84 55.54 37.13
CA THR A 3 -46.46 55.07 38.39
C THR A 3 -47.86 54.47 38.13
N SER A 4 -48.59 53.76 38.99
CA SER A 4 -48.71 53.69 40.44
C SER A 4 -49.71 52.56 40.81
N THR A 5 -49.45 51.87 41.92
CA THR A 5 -50.40 51.37 42.95
C THR A 5 -51.72 50.70 42.56
N ASP A 6 -51.94 49.48 43.08
CA ASP A 6 -52.92 49.34 44.17
C ASP A 6 -52.65 48.20 45.16
N ARG A 7 -53.04 48.44 46.42
CA ARG A 7 -52.85 47.64 47.63
C ARG A 7 -54.00 46.64 47.82
N ALA A 8 -53.72 45.54 48.55
CA ALA A 8 -54.27 45.28 49.91
C ALA A 8 -54.53 43.79 50.20
N GLY A 9 -53.85 43.30 51.25
CA GLY A 9 -54.40 42.42 52.30
C GLY A 9 -54.47 40.93 51.96
N GLY A 10 -54.08 39.98 52.81
CA GLY A 10 -53.65 40.03 54.19
C GLY A 10 -53.99 38.67 54.80
N ARG A 11 -53.00 37.95 55.32
CA ARG A 11 -53.02 37.20 56.60
C ARG A 11 -51.82 36.24 56.70
N PRO A 12 -51.20 36.13 57.88
CA PRO A 12 -50.02 35.30 58.11
C PRO A 12 -50.45 33.87 58.47
N GLY A 13 -49.77 32.89 57.90
CA GLY A 13 -50.07 31.48 58.10
C GLY A 13 -48.81 30.64 58.16
N ARG A 14 -48.22 30.59 59.37
CA ARG A 14 -47.48 29.45 59.95
C ARG A 14 -46.27 28.91 59.17
N PHE A 15 -45.11 29.23 59.73
CA PHE A 15 -43.88 28.46 59.60
C PHE A 15 -44.12 26.99 59.97
N THR A 16 -43.94 26.09 59.01
CA THR A 16 -43.57 24.70 59.25
C THR A 16 -42.26 24.44 58.52
N ALA A 17 -41.21 24.26 59.31
CA ALA A 17 -39.89 23.84 58.87
C ALA A 17 -39.99 22.48 58.16
N GLY A 18 -39.86 22.50 56.84
CA GLY A 18 -39.69 21.30 56.01
C GLY A 18 -38.21 21.00 55.87
N LEU A 19 -37.76 19.99 56.62
CA LEU A 19 -36.42 19.42 56.56
C LEU A 19 -36.16 18.87 55.14
N LEU A 20 -35.36 19.57 54.35
CA LEU A 20 -34.87 19.11 53.05
C LEU A 20 -33.77 18.07 53.27
N VAL A 21 -34.14 16.79 53.26
CA VAL A 21 -33.17 15.68 53.23
C VAL A 21 -32.62 15.58 51.80
N LEU A 22 -31.44 16.16 51.58
CA LEU A 22 -30.68 16.02 50.35
C LEU A 22 -30.05 14.62 50.33
N ALA A 23 -30.76 13.64 49.76
CA ALA A 23 -30.19 12.31 49.53
C ALA A 23 -29.17 12.39 48.37
N ALA A 24 -27.90 12.57 48.72
CA ALA A 24 -26.79 12.44 47.79
C ALA A 24 -26.63 10.95 47.41
N VAL A 25 -27.21 10.57 46.27
CA VAL A 25 -26.92 9.27 45.65
C VAL A 25 -25.52 9.35 45.05
N LEU A 26 -24.52 8.85 45.79
CA LEU A 26 -23.22 8.51 45.20
C LEU A 26 -23.40 7.30 44.29
N THR A 27 -23.66 7.53 43.01
CA THR A 27 -23.46 6.51 41.98
C THR A 27 -21.96 6.32 41.80
N THR A 28 -21.41 5.30 42.44
CA THR A 28 -20.07 4.80 42.13
C THR A 28 -20.07 4.25 40.70
N LEU A 29 -19.57 5.04 39.75
CA LEU A 29 -19.17 4.53 38.45
C LEU A 29 -17.98 3.58 38.66
N THR A 30 -18.27 2.30 38.89
CA THR A 30 -17.28 1.24 38.74
C THR A 30 -16.92 1.18 37.26
N ALA A 31 -15.77 1.75 36.89
CA ALA A 31 -15.18 1.55 35.58
C ALA A 31 -14.94 0.05 35.39
N ALA A 32 -15.85 -0.61 34.67
CA ALA A 32 -15.65 -1.97 34.23
C ALA A 32 -14.38 -1.98 33.38
N ALA A 33 -13.31 -2.60 33.89
CA ALA A 33 -12.10 -2.82 33.11
C ALA A 33 -12.52 -3.57 31.84
N ALA A 34 -12.37 -2.93 30.68
CA ALA A 34 -12.60 -3.60 29.41
C ALA A 34 -11.76 -4.89 29.39
N PRO A 35 -12.33 -6.04 28.99
CA PRO A 35 -11.56 -7.28 28.91
C PRO A 35 -10.34 -7.02 28.03
N VAL A 36 -9.15 -7.30 28.57
CA VAL A 36 -7.90 -7.25 27.80
C VAL A 36 -8.01 -8.31 26.72
N THR A 37 -8.50 -7.93 25.54
CA THR A 37 -8.53 -8.82 24.38
C THR A 37 -7.09 -9.20 24.07
N ALA A 38 -6.78 -10.50 24.15
CA ALA A 38 -5.47 -11.02 23.80
C ALA A 38 -5.09 -10.53 22.39
N ALA A 39 -3.85 -10.08 22.23
CA ALA A 39 -3.37 -9.62 20.94
C ALA A 39 -3.55 -10.74 19.89
N PRO A 40 -4.07 -10.42 18.68
CA PRO A 40 -4.24 -11.41 17.63
C PRO A 40 -2.88 -12.03 17.28
N VAL A 41 -2.83 -13.36 17.24
CA VAL A 41 -1.62 -14.13 16.93
C VAL A 41 -1.63 -14.57 15.47
N GLY A 42 -0.45 -14.75 14.87
CA GLY A 42 -0.36 -15.30 13.51
C GLY A 42 -0.81 -14.34 12.41
N VAL A 43 -0.80 -13.03 12.69
CA VAL A 43 -1.23 -11.96 11.77
C VAL A 43 -0.07 -11.01 11.49
N PRO A 44 -0.10 -10.26 10.36
CA PRO A 44 0.91 -9.27 10.07
C PRO A 44 1.03 -8.21 11.16
N VAL A 45 2.26 -7.79 11.41
CA VAL A 45 2.57 -6.79 12.43
C VAL A 45 3.21 -5.59 11.77
N LEU A 46 2.67 -4.41 12.09
CA LEU A 46 3.31 -3.14 11.80
C LEU A 46 3.63 -2.45 13.13
N ALA A 47 4.89 -2.10 13.32
CA ALA A 47 5.37 -1.39 14.49
C ALA A 47 6.11 -0.12 14.08
N ARG A 48 5.97 0.93 14.90
CA ARG A 48 6.80 2.12 14.82
C ARG A 48 7.95 1.97 15.79
N VAL A 49 9.16 2.21 15.33
CA VAL A 49 10.38 2.13 16.14
C VAL A 49 11.18 3.42 15.98
N ASP A 50 11.90 3.81 17.02
CA ASP A 50 12.84 4.92 16.97
C ASP A 50 14.22 4.42 17.39
N LEU A 51 15.12 4.31 16.41
CA LEU A 51 16.52 3.95 16.60
C LEU A 51 17.44 5.14 16.27
N GLY A 52 17.02 6.35 16.66
CA GLY A 52 17.64 7.63 16.31
C GLY A 52 16.96 8.31 15.11
N GLU A 53 16.14 7.55 14.40
CA GLU A 53 15.23 8.04 13.37
C GLU A 53 13.96 7.19 13.43
N PRO A 54 12.77 7.81 13.38
CA PRO A 54 11.51 7.11 13.49
C PRO A 54 11.19 6.36 12.19
N GLY A 55 10.82 5.09 12.30
CA GLY A 55 10.65 4.19 11.16
C GLY A 55 9.54 3.16 11.34
N SER A 56 8.98 2.70 10.22
CA SER A 56 7.97 1.63 10.22
C SER A 56 8.62 0.27 9.93
N VAL A 57 8.40 -0.69 10.82
CA VAL A 57 8.80 -2.09 10.67
C VAL A 57 7.56 -2.93 10.41
N LEU A 58 7.51 -3.58 9.25
CA LEU A 58 6.42 -4.47 8.87
C LEU A 58 6.93 -5.91 8.83
N VAL A 59 6.22 -6.83 9.48
CA VAL A 59 6.49 -8.26 9.49
C VAL A 59 5.31 -9.01 8.87
N VAL A 60 5.57 -9.76 7.80
CA VAL A 60 4.54 -10.51 7.05
C VAL A 60 5.02 -11.95 6.82
N PRO A 61 4.17 -12.98 7.03
CA PRO A 61 2.77 -12.90 7.48
C PRO A 61 2.60 -12.82 9.01
N GLY A 62 3.67 -12.85 9.80
CA GLY A 62 3.62 -12.92 11.26
C GLY A 62 3.26 -14.31 11.79
N ARG A 63 3.64 -15.38 11.07
CA ARG A 63 3.34 -16.80 11.39
C ARG A 63 4.63 -17.64 11.54
N PRO A 64 4.59 -18.85 12.12
CA PRO A 64 5.79 -19.67 12.26
C PRO A 64 6.45 -19.92 10.90
N GLY A 65 7.76 -20.05 10.83
CA GLY A 65 8.47 -20.21 9.57
C GLY A 65 8.97 -18.89 8.99
N ARG A 66 9.16 -18.87 7.67
CA ARG A 66 9.83 -17.78 6.98
C ARG A 66 8.92 -16.56 6.83
N ASN A 67 9.38 -15.42 7.34
CA ASN A 67 8.70 -14.13 7.28
C ASN A 67 9.56 -13.12 6.54
N LEU A 68 8.90 -12.19 5.85
CA LEU A 68 9.50 -11.03 5.24
C LEU A 68 9.35 -9.84 6.18
N VAL A 69 10.45 -9.12 6.42
CA VAL A 69 10.48 -7.93 7.28
C VAL A 69 10.92 -6.73 6.43
N ARG A 70 10.04 -5.72 6.33
CA ARG A 70 10.40 -4.39 5.80
C ARG A 70 10.92 -3.53 6.94
N VAL A 71 12.00 -2.82 6.68
CA VAL A 71 12.53 -1.73 7.50
C VAL A 71 12.74 -0.48 6.63
N PRO A 72 12.87 0.72 7.23
CA PRO A 72 12.86 1.97 6.47
C PRO A 72 13.97 2.10 5.42
N ASP A 73 15.18 1.58 5.66
CA ASP A 73 16.31 1.78 4.75
C ASP A 73 17.41 0.71 4.93
N VAL A 74 18.39 0.72 4.02
CA VAL A 74 19.64 -0.03 4.16
C VAL A 74 20.42 0.44 5.40
N GLY A 75 21.16 -0.49 6.02
CA GLY A 75 21.85 -0.23 7.30
C GLY A 75 21.02 -0.57 8.54
N TRP A 76 19.73 -0.84 8.38
CA TRP A 76 18.92 -1.53 9.37
C TRP A 76 19.21 -3.03 9.38
N ARG A 77 19.02 -3.67 10.53
CA ARG A 77 19.24 -5.11 10.76
C ARG A 77 18.06 -5.71 11.50
N VAL A 78 17.79 -6.99 11.26
CA VAL A 78 16.64 -7.70 11.82
C VAL A 78 17.07 -9.09 12.29
N GLY A 79 16.58 -9.56 13.43
CA GLY A 79 16.89 -10.89 13.95
C GLY A 79 15.79 -11.45 14.83
N GLY A 80 15.81 -12.76 15.05
CA GLY A 80 14.93 -13.42 16.01
C GLY A 80 15.37 -13.20 17.46
N THR A 81 16.66 -12.88 17.66
CA THR A 81 17.28 -12.60 18.95
C THR A 81 18.18 -11.36 18.83
N ALA A 82 18.45 -10.69 19.95
CA ALA A 82 19.23 -9.47 20.01
C ALA A 82 20.68 -9.64 19.50
N ASP A 83 21.26 -10.82 19.70
CA ASP A 83 22.65 -11.17 19.34
C ASP A 83 22.81 -11.61 17.88
N ARG A 84 21.71 -11.89 17.15
CA ARG A 84 21.74 -12.44 15.79
C ARG A 84 20.95 -11.59 14.80
N LEU A 85 21.41 -10.35 14.62
CA LEU A 85 20.82 -9.43 13.65
C LEU A 85 21.44 -9.60 12.25
N LEU A 86 20.61 -9.88 11.25
CA LEU A 86 20.98 -9.95 9.83
C LEU A 86 20.75 -8.59 9.15
N PRO A 87 21.60 -8.18 8.20
CA PRO A 87 21.39 -6.94 7.47
C PRO A 87 20.14 -7.02 6.60
N ALA A 88 19.34 -5.95 6.59
CA ALA A 88 18.31 -5.75 5.58
C ALA A 88 18.94 -5.19 4.30
N THR A 89 18.46 -5.65 3.16
CA THR A 89 19.00 -5.28 1.84
C THR A 89 17.93 -4.63 0.98
N ALA A 90 18.34 -3.68 0.13
CA ALA A 90 17.46 -3.16 -0.90
C ALA A 90 17.01 -4.28 -1.86
N ARG A 91 15.77 -4.20 -2.34
CA ARG A 91 15.26 -5.08 -3.40
C ARG A 91 14.88 -4.22 -4.62
N PRO A 92 15.15 -4.67 -5.86
CA PRO A 92 14.80 -3.90 -7.04
C PRO A 92 13.28 -3.63 -7.11
N GLY A 93 12.92 -2.37 -7.30
CA GLY A 93 11.52 -1.98 -7.53
C GLY A 93 10.69 -1.83 -6.26
N THR A 94 11.34 -1.86 -5.09
CA THR A 94 10.70 -1.67 -3.78
C THR A 94 11.16 -0.38 -3.12
N ASP A 95 10.43 0.08 -2.12
CA ASP A 95 10.93 1.04 -1.13
C ASP A 95 11.60 0.33 0.07
N GLY A 96 12.36 1.10 0.85
CA GLY A 96 13.05 0.65 2.05
C GLY A 96 14.00 -0.52 1.84
N ALA A 97 14.26 -1.27 2.92
CA ALA A 97 15.07 -2.48 2.89
C ALA A 97 14.32 -3.67 3.49
N TRP A 98 14.78 -4.86 3.11
CA TRP A 98 14.06 -6.10 3.34
C TRP A 98 14.99 -7.16 3.91
N ALA A 99 14.51 -7.88 4.91
CA ALA A 99 15.17 -9.04 5.48
C ALA A 99 14.20 -10.22 5.54
N THR A 100 14.73 -11.43 5.38
CA THR A 100 13.98 -12.66 5.61
C THR A 100 14.35 -13.20 6.98
N LEU A 101 13.35 -13.53 7.79
CA LEU A 101 13.54 -14.03 9.16
C LEU A 101 12.70 -15.28 9.38
N ASP A 102 13.32 -16.36 9.89
CA ASP A 102 12.60 -17.55 10.32
C ASP A 102 12.11 -17.33 11.77
N LEU A 103 10.80 -17.43 11.97
CA LEU A 103 10.16 -17.24 13.27
C LEU A 103 9.76 -18.58 13.86
N ALA A 104 10.18 -18.84 15.10
CA ALA A 104 9.82 -20.07 15.79
C ALA A 104 8.33 -20.06 16.19
N PRO A 105 7.67 -21.24 16.25
CA PRO A 105 6.36 -21.36 16.88
C PRO A 105 6.38 -20.79 18.31
N GLY A 106 5.40 -19.94 18.63
CA GLY A 106 5.28 -19.29 19.94
C GLY A 106 6.21 -18.11 20.17
N GLN A 107 7.07 -17.76 19.20
CA GLN A 107 7.89 -16.55 19.29
C GLN A 107 7.00 -15.31 19.45
N ARG A 108 7.43 -14.39 20.32
CA ARG A 108 6.63 -13.21 20.73
C ARG A 108 7.22 -11.89 20.30
N GLU A 109 8.48 -11.88 19.90
CA GLU A 109 9.21 -10.69 19.53
C GLU A 109 10.26 -10.99 18.46
N ILE A 110 10.64 -9.95 17.74
CA ILE A 110 11.83 -9.89 16.91
C ILE A 110 12.68 -8.72 17.37
N TRP A 111 13.94 -8.70 16.97
CA TRP A 111 14.86 -7.60 17.26
C TRP A 111 15.17 -6.83 15.99
N VAL A 112 15.12 -5.51 16.09
CA VAL A 112 15.47 -4.58 15.01
C VAL A 112 16.58 -3.69 15.51
N GLY A 113 17.60 -3.45 14.67
CA GLY A 113 18.75 -2.65 15.03
C GLY A 113 19.22 -1.71 13.92
N ARG A 114 19.88 -0.63 14.33
CA ARG A 114 20.53 0.36 13.45
C ARG A 114 21.61 1.09 14.23
N ALA A 115 22.78 1.31 13.61
CA ALA A 115 23.86 2.11 14.18
C ALA A 115 24.21 1.76 15.66
N GLY A 116 24.26 0.46 15.98
CA GLY A 116 24.58 -0.04 17.33
C GLY A 116 23.42 0.01 18.34
N ARG A 117 22.27 0.60 18.00
CA ARG A 117 21.05 0.57 18.80
C ARG A 117 20.15 -0.58 18.36
N SER A 118 19.41 -1.18 19.30
CA SER A 118 18.40 -2.19 18.97
C SER A 118 17.18 -2.10 19.89
N VAL A 119 16.06 -2.61 19.42
CA VAL A 119 14.79 -2.66 20.15
C VAL A 119 14.04 -3.96 19.81
N ALA A 120 13.35 -4.51 20.79
CA ALA A 120 12.42 -5.62 20.59
C ALA A 120 11.09 -5.09 20.01
N VAL A 121 10.58 -5.77 18.99
CA VAL A 121 9.29 -5.52 18.36
C VAL A 121 8.39 -6.70 18.63
N ALA A 122 7.23 -6.48 19.25
CA ALA A 122 6.28 -7.54 19.56
C ALA A 122 5.69 -8.14 18.28
N VAL A 123 5.91 -9.44 18.07
CA VAL A 123 5.39 -10.23 16.96
C VAL A 123 4.80 -11.51 17.54
N PRO A 124 3.49 -11.55 17.85
CA PRO A 124 2.86 -12.73 18.43
C PRO A 124 2.61 -13.79 17.35
N VAL A 125 3.58 -14.67 17.12
CA VAL A 125 3.60 -15.60 15.99
C VAL A 125 2.56 -16.73 16.12
N GLY A 126 2.24 -17.14 17.35
CA GLY A 126 1.38 -18.30 17.61
C GLY A 126 2.04 -19.64 17.26
N THR A 127 1.29 -20.74 17.37
CA THR A 127 1.77 -22.12 17.11
C THR A 127 1.07 -22.80 15.93
N GLY A 128 0.35 -22.00 15.13
CA GLY A 128 -0.44 -22.48 14.00
C GLY A 128 0.39 -22.89 12.77
N PRO A 129 -0.26 -23.00 11.59
CA PRO A 129 0.40 -23.40 10.35
C PRO A 129 1.58 -22.48 10.01
N ARG A 130 2.62 -23.07 9.41
CA ARG A 130 3.79 -22.31 8.95
C ARG A 130 3.39 -21.35 7.81
N ALA A 131 4.12 -20.24 7.74
CA ALA A 131 4.09 -19.32 6.62
C ALA A 131 4.50 -20.04 5.32
N ALA A 132 3.79 -19.72 4.25
CA ALA A 132 4.13 -20.21 2.92
C ALA A 132 5.31 -19.41 2.35
N ASP A 133 6.15 -20.06 1.56
CA ASP A 133 7.40 -19.48 1.07
C ASP A 133 7.19 -18.35 0.04
N GLU A 134 6.02 -18.29 -0.62
CA GLU A 134 5.75 -17.30 -1.68
C GLU A 134 5.90 -15.85 -1.19
N LEU A 135 5.62 -15.60 0.10
CA LEU A 135 5.75 -14.28 0.73
C LEU A 135 7.19 -13.76 0.83
N THR A 136 8.18 -14.63 0.61
CA THR A 136 9.60 -14.28 0.80
C THR A 136 10.36 -14.21 -0.53
N GLY A 137 9.75 -14.67 -1.61
CA GLY A 137 10.26 -14.59 -2.98
C GLY A 137 10.17 -13.17 -3.58
N PRO A 138 10.34 -13.06 -4.92
CA PRO A 138 10.34 -11.78 -5.64
C PRO A 138 9.07 -10.94 -5.46
N ASP A 139 7.90 -11.60 -5.36
CA ASP A 139 6.59 -10.93 -5.20
C ASP A 139 6.23 -10.62 -3.74
N GLY A 140 7.09 -11.02 -2.79
CA GLY A 140 6.89 -10.81 -1.36
C GLY A 140 6.65 -9.34 -0.98
N PRO A 141 7.48 -8.39 -1.45
CA PRO A 141 7.29 -6.97 -1.21
C PRO A 141 5.93 -6.44 -1.69
N GLU A 142 5.47 -6.85 -2.86
CA GLU A 142 4.16 -6.46 -3.36
C GLU A 142 3.05 -6.96 -2.43
N CYS A 143 3.12 -8.23 -2.02
CA CYS A 143 2.17 -8.80 -1.07
C CYS A 143 2.20 -8.09 0.28
N ALA A 144 3.38 -7.68 0.75
CA ALA A 144 3.53 -6.90 1.97
C ALA A 144 2.86 -5.51 1.86
N THR A 145 2.91 -4.84 0.70
CA THR A 145 2.17 -3.57 0.51
C THR A 145 0.66 -3.78 0.42
N ALA A 146 0.18 -4.89 -0.14
CA ALA A 146 -1.24 -5.25 -0.08
C ALA A 146 -1.71 -5.48 1.37
N VAL A 147 -0.87 -6.10 2.19
CA VAL A 147 -1.11 -6.24 3.63
C VAL A 147 -1.19 -4.88 4.33
N LEU A 148 -0.31 -3.93 4.01
CA LEU A 148 -0.42 -2.55 4.52
C LEU A 148 -1.74 -1.89 4.14
N GLY A 149 -2.25 -2.15 2.93
CA GLY A 149 -3.59 -1.73 2.51
C GLY A 149 -4.70 -2.20 3.44
N ARG A 150 -4.69 -3.48 3.82
CA ARG A 150 -5.65 -4.05 4.78
C ARG A 150 -5.47 -3.45 6.18
N LEU A 151 -4.23 -3.27 6.62
CA LEU A 151 -3.93 -2.65 7.91
C LEU A 151 -4.41 -1.18 7.96
N ALA A 152 -4.25 -0.43 6.87
CA ALA A 152 -4.75 0.94 6.75
C ALA A 152 -6.29 1.01 6.77
N ALA A 153 -6.97 -0.06 6.35
CA ALA A 153 -8.41 -0.25 6.52
C ALA A 153 -8.81 -0.75 7.92
N GLY A 154 -7.85 -0.90 8.86
CA GLY A 154 -8.10 -1.42 10.21
C GLY A 154 -8.29 -2.93 10.29
N ARG A 155 -7.99 -3.69 9.23
CA ARG A 155 -8.13 -5.15 9.19
C ARG A 155 -6.82 -5.85 9.52
N ARG A 156 -6.79 -6.55 10.65
CA ARG A 156 -5.67 -7.40 11.10
C ARG A 156 -6.07 -8.86 11.00
N GLU A 157 -5.79 -9.45 9.85
CA GLU A 157 -6.22 -10.81 9.52
C GLU A 157 -5.05 -11.61 8.92
N PRO A 158 -5.08 -12.95 9.01
CA PRO A 158 -4.08 -13.78 8.37
C PRO A 158 -3.97 -13.51 6.86
N VAL A 159 -2.73 -13.59 6.35
CA VAL A 159 -2.47 -13.51 4.91
C VAL A 159 -2.77 -14.87 4.28
N THR A 160 -3.83 -14.92 3.47
CA THR A 160 -4.30 -16.14 2.81
C THR A 160 -3.99 -16.17 1.31
N SER A 161 -3.76 -15.02 0.69
CA SER A 161 -3.36 -14.92 -0.72
C SER A 161 -2.55 -13.66 -0.99
N CYS A 162 -1.76 -13.67 -2.06
CA CYS A 162 -0.99 -12.54 -2.55
C CYS A 162 -1.48 -12.06 -3.92
N PRO A 163 -1.33 -10.76 -4.25
CA PRO A 163 -1.77 -10.22 -5.55
C PRO A 163 -1.16 -10.94 -6.77
N ALA A 164 0.11 -11.35 -6.69
CA ALA A 164 0.80 -12.04 -7.79
C ALA A 164 0.27 -13.46 -8.09
N GLN A 165 -0.62 -14.03 -7.26
CA GLN A 165 -1.11 -15.40 -7.43
C GLN A 165 -2.23 -15.55 -8.48
N ARG A 166 -2.84 -14.45 -8.95
CA ARG A 166 -3.88 -14.48 -10.00
C ARG A 166 -4.02 -13.12 -10.67
N LEU A 167 -4.51 -13.08 -11.92
CA LEU A 167 -4.89 -11.82 -12.55
C LEU A 167 -6.30 -11.42 -12.14
N ALA A 168 -6.43 -10.28 -11.46
CA ALA A 168 -7.73 -9.73 -11.09
C ALA A 168 -8.55 -9.34 -12.34
N VAL A 169 -9.88 -9.46 -12.25
CA VAL A 169 -10.78 -9.11 -13.36
C VAL A 169 -10.62 -7.65 -13.80
N PRO A 170 -10.56 -6.64 -12.90
CA PRO A 170 -10.34 -5.26 -13.30
C PRO A 170 -9.00 -5.05 -14.00
N ASP A 171 -7.94 -5.74 -13.56
CA ASP A 171 -6.61 -5.64 -14.18
C ASP A 171 -6.59 -6.24 -15.58
N ARG A 172 -7.25 -7.39 -15.78
CA ARG A 172 -7.43 -7.98 -17.10
C ARG A 172 -8.14 -7.02 -18.05
N ALA A 173 -9.23 -6.42 -17.61
CA ALA A 173 -9.99 -5.45 -18.40
C ALA A 173 -9.14 -4.22 -18.76
N ALA A 174 -8.35 -3.71 -17.80
CA ALA A 174 -7.45 -2.58 -18.03
C ALA A 174 -6.36 -2.90 -19.06
N LEU A 175 -5.76 -4.09 -18.98
CA LEU A 175 -4.77 -4.54 -19.96
C LEU A 175 -5.37 -4.68 -21.36
N VAL A 176 -6.54 -5.32 -21.48
CA VAL A 176 -7.25 -5.46 -22.77
C VAL A 176 -7.55 -4.10 -23.39
N ALA A 177 -8.10 -3.17 -22.61
CA ALA A 177 -8.39 -1.81 -23.07
C ALA A 177 -7.12 -1.07 -23.53
N ALA A 178 -6.00 -1.24 -22.81
CA ALA A 178 -4.72 -0.67 -23.20
C ALA A 178 -4.22 -1.19 -24.54
N ILE A 179 -4.34 -2.50 -24.79
CA ILE A 179 -3.92 -3.12 -26.06
C ILE A 179 -4.80 -2.66 -27.23
N ARG A 180 -6.11 -2.56 -27.04
CA ARG A 180 -7.01 -1.96 -28.05
C ARG A 180 -6.62 -0.55 -28.42
N PHE A 181 -6.30 0.25 -27.41
CA PHE A 181 -5.84 1.61 -27.61
C PHE A 181 -4.51 1.66 -28.38
N VAL A 182 -3.56 0.79 -28.04
CA VAL A 182 -2.28 0.67 -28.76
C VAL A 182 -2.51 0.25 -30.21
N ALA A 183 -3.38 -0.73 -30.46
CA ALA A 183 -3.73 -1.15 -31.82
C ALA A 183 -4.33 0.00 -32.65
N GLY A 184 -5.19 0.81 -32.05
CA GLY A 184 -5.77 1.99 -32.70
C GLY A 184 -4.77 3.08 -33.11
N ARG A 185 -3.51 2.98 -32.65
CA ARG A 185 -2.42 3.90 -33.05
C ARG A 185 -1.65 3.46 -34.30
N GLY A 186 -2.07 2.37 -34.94
CA GLY A 186 -1.46 1.90 -36.19
C GLY A 186 -0.05 1.35 -36.03
N VAL A 187 0.27 0.77 -34.87
CA VAL A 187 1.50 -0.01 -34.69
C VAL A 187 1.26 -1.45 -35.14
N ASP A 188 2.28 -2.10 -35.69
CA ASP A 188 2.17 -3.50 -36.16
C ASP A 188 2.74 -4.51 -35.15
N THR A 189 3.52 -4.05 -34.18
CA THR A 189 4.22 -4.90 -33.21
C THR A 189 4.18 -4.27 -31.82
N ILE A 190 4.09 -5.11 -30.79
CA ILE A 190 4.36 -4.73 -29.40
C ILE A 190 5.48 -5.61 -28.84
N THR A 191 6.28 -5.04 -27.95
CA THR A 191 7.27 -5.79 -27.17
C THR A 191 6.67 -6.14 -25.82
N LEU A 192 6.54 -7.41 -25.47
CA LEU A 192 5.88 -7.86 -24.24
C LEU A 192 6.89 -8.46 -23.26
N VAL A 193 6.86 -7.99 -22.01
CA VAL A 193 7.68 -8.51 -20.91
C VAL A 193 6.78 -8.98 -19.78
N GLY A 194 6.92 -10.26 -19.43
CA GLY A 194 6.32 -10.90 -18.25
C GLY A 194 7.35 -11.74 -17.50
N ASP A 195 7.00 -12.22 -16.31
CA ASP A 195 7.72 -13.22 -15.53
C ASP A 195 6.88 -14.49 -15.26
N ASP A 196 7.42 -15.37 -14.42
CA ASP A 196 6.85 -16.67 -14.03
C ASP A 196 5.85 -16.57 -12.87
N SER A 197 5.40 -15.38 -12.46
CA SER A 197 4.29 -15.30 -11.52
C SER A 197 2.99 -15.79 -12.19
N PRO A 198 2.07 -16.45 -11.46
CA PRO A 198 0.78 -16.84 -12.01
C PRO A 198 0.01 -15.66 -12.66
N ARG A 199 -0.01 -14.50 -12.01
CA ARG A 199 -0.62 -13.28 -12.55
C ARG A 199 0.02 -12.86 -13.87
N SER A 200 1.35 -12.83 -13.95
CA SER A 200 2.05 -12.44 -15.17
C SER A 200 1.73 -13.40 -16.32
N ARG A 201 1.75 -14.72 -16.09
CA ARG A 201 1.37 -15.68 -17.14
C ARG A 201 -0.04 -15.45 -17.67
N GLU A 202 -1.01 -15.24 -16.78
CA GLU A 202 -2.39 -14.92 -17.16
C GLU A 202 -2.50 -13.59 -17.93
N ALA A 203 -1.70 -12.58 -17.54
CA ALA A 203 -1.64 -11.28 -18.19
C ALA A 203 -0.98 -11.35 -19.57
N THR A 204 0.13 -12.06 -19.70
CA THR A 204 0.81 -12.33 -20.97
C THR A 204 -0.12 -13.05 -21.95
N ALA A 205 -0.89 -14.04 -21.47
CA ALA A 205 -1.89 -14.71 -22.29
C ALA A 205 -3.00 -13.76 -22.73
N ALA A 206 -3.51 -12.91 -21.83
CA ALA A 206 -4.55 -11.93 -22.14
C ALA A 206 -4.08 -10.89 -23.17
N VAL A 207 -2.89 -10.32 -22.97
CA VAL A 207 -2.29 -9.33 -23.87
C VAL A 207 -2.03 -9.95 -25.25
N THR A 208 -1.46 -11.15 -25.29
CA THR A 208 -1.18 -11.84 -26.57
C THR A 208 -2.46 -12.17 -27.34
N ALA A 209 -3.50 -12.64 -26.65
CA ALA A 209 -4.78 -12.93 -27.27
C ALA A 209 -5.43 -11.67 -27.85
N GLU A 210 -5.42 -10.55 -27.11
CA GLU A 210 -5.99 -9.30 -27.59
C GLU A 210 -5.16 -8.69 -28.73
N ALA A 211 -3.84 -8.74 -28.63
CA ALA A 211 -2.94 -8.32 -29.70
C ALA A 211 -3.24 -9.06 -31.01
N GLY A 212 -3.41 -10.39 -30.94
CA GLY A 212 -3.75 -11.22 -32.10
C GLY A 212 -5.09 -10.85 -32.75
N ARG A 213 -6.11 -10.48 -31.98
CA ARG A 213 -7.41 -10.01 -32.52
C ARG A 213 -7.29 -8.74 -33.34
N HIS A 214 -6.29 -7.92 -33.04
CA HIS A 214 -6.03 -6.64 -33.71
C HIS A 214 -4.88 -6.71 -34.71
N GLY A 215 -4.36 -7.91 -35.03
CA GLY A 215 -3.27 -8.07 -35.99
C GLY A 215 -1.90 -7.58 -35.49
N LEU A 216 -1.75 -7.34 -34.19
CA LEU A 216 -0.48 -6.95 -33.58
C LEU A 216 0.43 -8.17 -33.41
N THR A 217 1.66 -8.05 -33.88
CA THR A 217 2.71 -9.04 -33.60
C THR A 217 3.25 -8.84 -32.19
N VAL A 218 3.30 -9.90 -31.39
CA VAL A 218 3.94 -9.86 -30.06
C VAL A 218 5.36 -10.35 -30.17
N SER A 219 6.32 -9.54 -29.72
CA SER A 219 7.75 -9.87 -29.73
C SER A 219 8.35 -9.75 -28.33
N ALA A 220 9.40 -10.53 -28.05
CA ALA A 220 10.19 -10.42 -26.82
C ALA A 220 11.28 -9.32 -26.91
N THR A 221 11.69 -8.96 -28.13
CA THR A 221 12.83 -8.06 -28.40
C THR A 221 12.55 -7.05 -29.50
N GLY A 222 11.29 -6.90 -29.90
CA GLY A 222 10.86 -6.09 -31.06
C GLY A 222 11.02 -4.58 -30.88
N GLY A 223 10.72 -3.85 -31.96
CA GLY A 223 10.81 -2.39 -32.06
C GLY A 223 9.46 -1.67 -31.93
N GLY A 224 8.50 -2.22 -31.17
CA GLY A 224 7.21 -1.58 -30.89
C GLY A 224 7.11 -1.02 -29.47
N PRO A 225 5.94 -0.46 -29.08
CA PRO A 225 5.68 -0.08 -27.70
C PRO A 225 5.99 -1.22 -26.73
N LEU A 226 6.64 -0.89 -25.62
CA LEU A 226 6.95 -1.87 -24.59
C LEU A 226 5.75 -2.05 -23.66
N VAL A 227 5.28 -3.26 -23.49
CA VAL A 227 4.21 -3.64 -22.54
C VAL A 227 4.83 -4.49 -21.43
N VAL A 228 4.71 -4.03 -20.18
CA VAL A 228 5.29 -4.72 -19.01
C VAL A 228 4.17 -5.23 -18.11
N VAL A 229 4.05 -6.55 -18.02
CA VAL A 229 3.10 -7.31 -17.19
C VAL A 229 3.80 -8.24 -16.21
N ALA A 230 5.04 -7.91 -15.82
CA ALA A 230 5.80 -8.63 -14.81
C ALA A 230 5.53 -8.10 -13.39
N GLY A 231 6.08 -8.78 -12.38
CA GLY A 231 6.23 -8.30 -11.01
C GLY A 231 7.32 -7.21 -10.89
N TRP A 232 7.42 -6.63 -9.70
CA TRP A 232 8.18 -5.39 -9.47
C TRP A 232 9.67 -5.52 -9.79
N GLU A 233 10.28 -6.65 -9.44
CA GLU A 233 11.73 -6.84 -9.62
C GLU A 233 12.15 -6.85 -11.09
N LEU A 234 11.42 -7.61 -11.93
CA LEU A 234 11.68 -7.66 -13.37
C LEU A 234 11.24 -6.37 -14.06
N ALA A 235 10.12 -5.77 -13.67
CA ALA A 235 9.70 -4.48 -14.18
C ALA A 235 10.76 -3.40 -13.92
N ARG A 236 11.33 -3.35 -12.71
CA ARG A 236 12.41 -2.43 -12.36
C ARG A 236 13.63 -2.62 -13.26
N ARG A 237 14.12 -3.85 -13.41
CA ARG A 237 15.25 -4.14 -14.31
C ARG A 237 14.97 -3.72 -15.75
N THR A 238 13.80 -4.08 -16.26
CA THR A 238 13.39 -3.78 -17.64
C THR A 238 13.37 -2.27 -17.90
N LEU A 239 12.77 -1.50 -16.99
CA LEU A 239 12.72 -0.04 -17.10
C LEU A 239 14.10 0.60 -16.91
N ALA A 240 15.00 0.01 -16.10
CA ALA A 240 16.40 0.42 -16.02
C ALA A 240 17.14 0.22 -17.35
N ASP A 241 16.90 -0.91 -18.02
CA ASP A 241 17.51 -1.19 -19.32
C ASP A 241 17.04 -0.21 -20.40
N VAL A 242 15.76 0.18 -20.38
CA VAL A 242 15.24 1.22 -21.27
C VAL A 242 15.88 2.56 -20.98
N ALA A 243 15.93 2.97 -19.70
CA ALA A 243 16.54 4.24 -19.29
C ALA A 243 18.03 4.33 -19.66
N ALA A 244 18.73 3.20 -19.63
CA ALA A 244 20.14 3.09 -20.00
C ALA A 244 20.37 2.87 -21.51
N GLY A 245 19.31 2.87 -22.33
CA GLY A 245 19.42 2.64 -23.78
C GLY A 245 19.79 1.20 -24.19
N ARG A 246 19.78 0.24 -23.25
CA ARG A 246 20.04 -1.19 -23.52
C ARG A 246 18.84 -1.93 -24.09
N ARG A 247 17.65 -1.35 -23.96
CA ARG A 247 16.40 -1.87 -24.53
C ARG A 247 15.63 -0.72 -25.18
N ALA A 248 15.12 -0.96 -26.38
CA ALA A 248 14.25 -0.01 -27.06
C ALA A 248 12.82 -0.08 -26.50
N ALA A 249 12.19 1.08 -26.34
CA ALA A 249 10.76 1.21 -26.06
C ALA A 249 10.17 2.35 -26.93
N PRO A 250 10.20 2.20 -28.26
CA PRO A 250 9.66 3.22 -29.15
C PRO A 250 8.17 3.42 -28.85
N ALA A 251 7.74 4.69 -28.75
CA ALA A 251 6.42 5.10 -28.30
C ALA A 251 6.07 4.78 -26.82
N GLY A 252 7.09 4.57 -25.98
CA GLY A 252 6.97 4.52 -24.52
C GLY A 252 6.72 3.13 -23.93
N ALA A 253 6.58 3.09 -22.61
CA ALA A 253 6.35 1.87 -21.84
C ALA A 253 4.95 1.87 -21.22
N TYR A 254 4.12 0.90 -21.62
CA TYR A 254 2.79 0.62 -21.07
C TYR A 254 2.93 -0.39 -19.94
N LEU A 255 2.57 0.03 -18.74
CA LEU A 255 2.73 -0.75 -17.52
C LEU A 255 1.40 -1.32 -17.07
N ALA A 256 1.44 -2.54 -16.54
CA ALA A 256 0.30 -3.15 -15.88
C ALA A 256 -0.17 -2.33 -14.66
N PRO A 257 -1.47 -2.42 -14.29
CA PRO A 257 -2.04 -1.59 -13.22
C PRO A 257 -1.31 -1.70 -11.87
N TRP A 258 -0.87 -2.90 -11.51
CA TRP A 258 -0.16 -3.19 -10.25
C TRP A 258 1.26 -2.60 -10.18
N LEU A 259 1.77 -2.05 -11.30
CA LEU A 259 3.06 -1.36 -11.34
C LEU A 259 2.94 0.13 -10.99
N LEU A 260 1.75 0.61 -10.62
CA LEU A 260 1.59 1.91 -9.96
C LEU A 260 2.19 1.84 -8.54
N HIS A 261 3.49 2.10 -8.48
CA HIS A 261 4.29 2.17 -7.26
C HIS A 261 5.51 3.07 -7.50
N ALA A 262 5.75 4.06 -6.63
CA ALA A 262 6.71 5.13 -6.91
C ALA A 262 8.14 4.65 -7.28
N PRO A 263 8.77 3.66 -6.61
CA PRO A 263 10.06 3.10 -7.00
C PRO A 263 10.15 2.53 -8.42
N LEU A 264 9.02 2.17 -9.03
CA LEU A 264 8.97 1.71 -10.43
C LEU A 264 8.84 2.89 -11.40
N LEU A 265 8.10 3.92 -10.99
CA LEU A 265 7.78 5.09 -11.80
C LEU A 265 8.89 6.14 -11.86
N ASP A 266 9.94 6.00 -11.04
CA ASP A 266 11.05 6.94 -10.95
C ASP A 266 11.96 6.99 -12.20
N GLN A 267 11.71 6.15 -13.21
CA GLN A 267 12.54 6.12 -14.42
C GLN A 267 11.99 7.00 -15.55
N PRO A 268 12.84 7.80 -16.22
CA PRO A 268 12.42 8.71 -17.28
C PRO A 268 12.25 7.98 -18.62
N VAL A 269 11.30 7.04 -18.72
CA VAL A 269 11.13 6.17 -19.90
C VAL A 269 9.77 6.28 -20.60
N GLY A 270 9.05 7.38 -20.36
CA GLY A 270 7.74 7.62 -20.99
C GLY A 270 6.70 6.57 -20.58
N GLN A 271 6.44 6.49 -19.27
CA GLN A 271 5.62 5.43 -18.68
C GLN A 271 4.13 5.80 -18.71
N VAL A 272 3.30 4.85 -19.13
CA VAL A 272 1.85 4.96 -19.19
C VAL A 272 1.21 3.76 -18.49
N LEU A 273 0.23 3.99 -17.62
CA LEU A 273 -0.48 2.93 -16.89
C LEU A 273 -1.95 2.92 -17.30
N ALA A 274 -2.52 1.74 -17.51
CA ALA A 274 -3.97 1.58 -17.62
C ALA A 274 -4.56 1.35 -16.23
N LEU A 275 -5.38 2.26 -15.73
CA LEU A 275 -5.94 2.19 -14.37
C LEU A 275 -7.46 2.31 -14.40
N ALA A 276 -8.14 1.52 -13.57
CA ALA A 276 -9.57 1.59 -13.31
C ALA A 276 -9.91 2.55 -12.14
N PHE A 277 -9.01 3.47 -11.82
CA PHE A 277 -9.18 4.54 -10.83
C PHE A 277 -8.21 5.68 -11.12
N GLY A 278 -8.56 6.88 -10.71
CA GLY A 278 -7.68 8.05 -10.79
C GLY A 278 -6.93 8.30 -9.48
N PRO A 279 -5.59 8.39 -9.45
CA PRO A 279 -4.82 8.63 -8.22
C PRO A 279 -5.25 9.86 -7.40
N ILE A 280 -5.85 10.87 -8.05
CA ILE A 280 -6.36 12.10 -7.42
C ILE A 280 -7.84 12.02 -7.00
N GLU A 281 -8.54 10.92 -7.28
CA GLU A 281 -9.95 10.74 -6.94
C GLU A 281 -10.15 10.55 -5.42
N PRO A 282 -11.36 10.82 -4.88
CA PRO A 282 -11.60 10.73 -3.44
C PRO A 282 -11.27 9.38 -2.81
N GLY A 283 -11.48 8.26 -3.51
CA GLY A 283 -11.18 6.91 -3.02
C GLY A 283 -9.69 6.70 -2.76
N PRO A 284 -8.83 6.82 -3.80
CA PRO A 284 -7.38 6.76 -3.66
C PRO A 284 -6.80 7.74 -2.65
N GLN A 285 -7.36 8.95 -2.54
CA GLN A 285 -6.93 9.94 -1.54
C GLN A 285 -7.27 9.55 -0.10
N ARG A 286 -8.41 8.89 0.14
CA ARG A 286 -8.73 8.32 1.47
C ARG A 286 -7.76 7.23 1.87
N TYR A 287 -7.42 6.33 0.94
CA TYR A 287 -6.39 5.31 1.18
C TYR A 287 -5.04 5.95 1.50
N LEU A 288 -4.65 6.98 0.74
CA LEU A 288 -3.39 7.70 0.95
C LEU A 288 -3.29 8.28 2.36
N GLY A 289 -4.36 8.95 2.83
CA GLY A 289 -4.43 9.49 4.20
C GLY A 289 -4.40 8.39 5.27
N ALA A 290 -5.09 7.28 5.05
CA ALA A 290 -5.07 6.14 5.97
C ALA A 290 -3.68 5.48 6.06
N LEU A 291 -3.00 5.32 4.91
CA LEU A 291 -1.63 4.82 4.85
C LEU A 291 -0.66 5.78 5.55
N ALA A 292 -0.78 7.09 5.32
CA ALA A 292 0.08 8.10 5.92
C ALA A 292 0.00 8.12 7.45
N ALA A 293 -1.21 7.99 7.99
CA ALA A 293 -1.42 7.92 9.43
C ALA A 293 -0.79 6.65 10.03
N LEU A 294 -0.72 5.57 9.27
CA LEU A 294 -0.26 4.26 9.72
C LEU A 294 1.25 4.05 9.55
N ALA A 295 1.78 4.41 8.38
CA ALA A 295 3.17 4.20 7.96
C ALA A 295 3.62 5.34 7.02
N PRO A 296 3.97 6.51 7.57
CA PRO A 296 4.24 7.72 6.78
C PRO A 296 5.45 7.59 5.83
N ASP A 297 6.37 6.68 6.13
CA ASP A 297 7.57 6.38 5.32
C ASP A 297 7.32 5.36 4.21
N VAL A 298 6.09 4.86 4.04
CA VAL A 298 5.75 3.88 3.00
C VAL A 298 4.98 4.55 1.85
N PRO A 299 5.47 4.48 0.60
CA PRO A 299 4.70 4.96 -0.54
C PRO A 299 3.49 4.05 -0.82
N PRO A 300 2.39 4.60 -1.37
CA PRO A 300 1.26 3.79 -1.80
C PRO A 300 1.64 2.86 -2.97
N SER A 301 0.83 1.81 -3.14
CA SER A 301 0.83 0.93 -4.32
C SER A 301 -0.60 0.65 -4.75
N ALA A 302 -0.82 0.33 -6.04
CA ALA A 302 -2.13 -0.09 -6.52
C ALA A 302 -2.65 -1.35 -5.80
N GLY A 303 -1.78 -2.34 -5.56
CA GLY A 303 -2.14 -3.54 -4.79
C GLY A 303 -2.55 -3.24 -3.34
N GLY A 304 -1.90 -2.25 -2.71
CA GLY A 304 -2.31 -1.74 -1.40
C GLY A 304 -3.69 -1.07 -1.42
N TYR A 305 -3.98 -0.29 -2.46
CA TYR A 305 -5.29 0.36 -2.60
C TYR A 305 -6.41 -0.65 -2.86
N ASP A 306 -6.20 -1.63 -3.74
CA ASP A 306 -7.18 -2.69 -3.99
C ASP A 306 -7.48 -3.50 -2.73
N ALA A 307 -6.44 -3.82 -1.95
CA ALA A 307 -6.59 -4.51 -0.68
C ALA A 307 -7.31 -3.66 0.38
N TYR A 308 -7.07 -2.34 0.41
CA TYR A 308 -7.81 -1.38 1.25
C TYR A 308 -9.30 -1.32 0.88
N LEU A 309 -9.61 -1.27 -0.42
CA LEU A 309 -10.99 -1.30 -0.90
C LEU A 309 -11.69 -2.59 -0.48
N THR A 310 -11.08 -3.74 -0.76
CA THR A 310 -11.64 -5.04 -0.38
C THR A 310 -11.90 -5.12 1.14
N ALA A 311 -10.95 -4.64 1.95
CA ALA A 311 -11.05 -4.62 3.41
C ALA A 311 -12.15 -3.68 3.96
N THR A 312 -12.55 -2.68 3.17
CA THR A 312 -13.65 -1.74 3.46
C THR A 312 -14.95 -2.10 2.76
N GLY A 313 -15.02 -3.27 2.10
CA GLY A 313 -16.22 -3.76 1.39
C GLY A 313 -16.42 -3.17 -0.01
N GLY A 314 -15.42 -2.44 -0.52
CA GLY A 314 -15.40 -1.89 -1.88
C GLY A 314 -14.65 -2.78 -2.86
N HIS A 315 -14.64 -2.34 -4.12
CA HIS A 315 -13.88 -2.92 -5.23
C HIS A 315 -13.61 -1.83 -6.27
N LEU A 316 -12.67 -2.08 -7.18
CA LEU A 316 -12.40 -1.17 -8.29
C LEU A 316 -13.56 -1.17 -9.29
N THR A 317 -14.18 -0.01 -9.50
CA THR A 317 -15.35 0.17 -10.40
C THR A 317 -15.20 1.32 -11.39
N GLY A 318 -14.08 2.04 -11.37
CA GLY A 318 -13.88 3.20 -12.23
C GLY A 318 -13.68 2.82 -13.70
N PRO A 319 -13.98 3.71 -14.65
CA PRO A 319 -13.66 3.47 -16.05
C PRO A 319 -12.15 3.37 -16.23
N VAL A 320 -11.70 2.47 -17.10
CA VAL A 320 -10.28 2.37 -17.43
C VAL A 320 -9.84 3.63 -18.17
N ARG A 321 -8.74 4.25 -17.75
CA ARG A 321 -8.07 5.34 -18.49
C ARG A 321 -6.56 5.08 -18.51
N LEU A 322 -5.88 5.68 -19.47
CA LEU A 322 -4.42 5.74 -19.46
C LEU A 322 -3.96 6.93 -18.64
N TYR A 323 -2.94 6.70 -17.82
CA TYR A 323 -2.29 7.70 -17.00
C TYR A 323 -0.81 7.76 -17.34
N ALA A 324 -0.29 8.95 -17.65
CA ALA A 324 1.14 9.16 -17.80
C ALA A 324 1.77 9.48 -16.45
N ALA A 325 2.90 8.83 -16.16
CA ALA A 325 3.74 9.17 -15.02
C ALA A 325 4.90 10.06 -15.47
N ALA A 326 5.03 11.22 -14.85
CA ALA A 326 6.07 12.20 -15.16
C ALA A 326 6.69 12.77 -13.89
N ARG A 327 8.02 12.82 -13.83
CA ARG A 327 8.75 13.58 -12.81
C ARG A 327 8.78 15.05 -13.21
N ILE A 328 8.56 15.93 -12.24
CA ILE A 328 8.68 17.37 -12.43
C ILE A 328 9.96 17.80 -11.73
N THR A 329 10.99 18.10 -12.50
CA THR A 329 12.18 18.78 -11.99
C THR A 329 11.96 20.26 -12.16
N VAL A 330 11.76 21.00 -11.07
CA VAL A 330 11.74 22.46 -11.10
C VAL A 330 13.19 22.95 -10.94
N PRO A 331 13.79 23.65 -11.92
CA PRO A 331 15.12 24.23 -11.77
C PRO A 331 15.04 25.42 -10.80
N GLY A 332 15.87 25.40 -9.76
CA GLY A 332 15.90 26.41 -8.71
C GLY A 332 15.84 25.76 -7.34
N ASP A 333 16.98 25.79 -6.64
CA ASP A 333 17.15 25.28 -5.29
C ASP A 333 16.20 26.01 -4.33
N VAL A 334 15.09 25.36 -3.96
CA VAL A 334 14.53 25.52 -2.62
C VAL A 334 15.20 24.46 -1.77
N GLY A 335 16.31 24.87 -1.17
CA GLY A 335 17.16 24.01 -0.37
C GLY A 335 16.41 23.25 0.72
N GLY A 336 17.03 22.15 1.14
CA GLY A 336 17.01 21.78 2.55
C GLY A 336 15.78 21.05 3.08
N HIS A 337 14.91 20.46 2.25
CA HIS A 337 13.90 19.51 2.72
C HIS A 337 14.08 18.12 2.10
N ALA A 338 15.18 17.48 2.45
CA ALA A 338 15.38 16.03 2.35
C ALA A 338 14.46 15.24 3.30
N GLY A 339 13.18 15.62 3.43
CA GLY A 339 12.33 15.16 4.54
C GLY A 339 10.83 15.06 4.27
N HIS A 340 10.34 15.46 3.10
CA HIS A 340 8.95 15.14 2.72
C HIS A 340 8.93 13.85 1.91
N HIS A 341 9.27 12.74 2.57
CA HIS A 341 8.85 11.40 2.15
C HIS A 341 7.34 11.31 2.33
N GLY A 342 6.60 12.04 1.51
CA GLY A 342 5.15 12.07 1.55
C GLY A 342 4.59 10.80 0.95
N THR A 343 3.51 10.31 1.55
CA THR A 343 2.55 9.40 0.93
C THR A 343 1.94 10.09 -0.29
N ALA A 344 2.64 10.05 -1.42
CA ALA A 344 2.16 10.49 -2.71
C ALA A 344 2.34 9.33 -3.68
N TRP A 345 1.44 9.23 -4.67
CA TRP A 345 1.51 8.19 -5.70
C TRP A 345 2.81 8.23 -6.51
N LEU A 346 3.39 9.43 -6.67
CA LEU A 346 4.71 9.65 -7.24
C LEU A 346 5.34 10.90 -6.60
N PRO A 347 6.16 10.77 -5.55
CA PRO A 347 6.87 11.91 -4.96
C PRO A 347 7.75 12.61 -6.01
N GLY A 348 7.71 13.95 -6.04
CA GLY A 348 8.43 14.75 -7.05
C GLY A 348 7.91 14.60 -8.49
N GLY A 349 6.69 14.08 -8.66
CA GLY A 349 6.08 13.89 -9.96
C GLY A 349 4.55 13.86 -9.93
N THR A 350 3.96 13.47 -11.05
CA THR A 350 2.51 13.39 -11.22
C THR A 350 2.13 12.14 -11.98
N VAL A 351 0.91 11.65 -11.72
CA VAL A 351 0.26 10.58 -12.49
C VAL A 351 -1.05 11.16 -13.00
N THR A 352 -1.11 11.51 -14.28
CA THR A 352 -2.20 12.31 -14.87
C THR A 352 -2.91 11.55 -15.99
N PRO A 353 -4.24 11.65 -16.11
CA PRO A 353 -4.96 10.98 -17.19
C PRO A 353 -4.57 11.61 -18.54
N VAL A 354 -4.24 10.75 -19.52
CA VAL A 354 -3.90 11.16 -20.90
C VAL A 354 -4.93 10.67 -21.91
N THR A 355 -5.98 9.98 -21.45
CA THR A 355 -7.13 9.61 -22.25
C THR A 355 -8.42 9.86 -21.49
N ASN A 356 -9.52 9.93 -22.23
CA ASN A 356 -10.84 9.68 -21.68
C ASN A 356 -10.99 8.21 -21.27
N ALA A 357 -12.16 7.85 -20.76
CA ALA A 357 -12.52 6.45 -20.53
C ALA A 357 -12.26 5.62 -21.80
N LEU A 358 -11.49 4.55 -21.64
CA LEU A 358 -11.30 3.53 -22.65
C LEU A 358 -12.46 2.56 -22.59
N ASP A 359 -12.81 2.02 -23.75
CA ASP A 359 -13.77 0.94 -23.85
C ASP A 359 -13.13 -0.37 -23.33
N ALA A 360 -13.66 -0.89 -22.22
CA ALA A 360 -13.21 -2.15 -21.63
C ALA A 360 -13.80 -3.38 -22.32
N GLY A 361 -14.76 -3.20 -23.25
CA GLY A 361 -15.54 -4.27 -23.87
C GLY A 361 -16.81 -4.60 -23.09
#